data_AF-A0A7W0FLN3-F1
#
_entry.id   AF-A0A7W0FLN3-F1
#
_cell.length_a   1.000
_cell.length_b   1.000
_cell.length_c   1.000
_cell.angle_alpha   90.00
_cell.angle_beta   90.00
_cell.angle_gamma   90.00
#
_symmetry.space_group_name_H-M   'P 1'
#
loop_
_entity.id
_entity.type
_entity.pdbx_description
1 polymer ?
#
loop_
_entity_poly.entity_id
_entity_poly.type
_entity_poly.pdbx_seq_one_letter_code
_entity_poly.pdbx_strand_id
1 'polypeptide(L)'
;MSQAAAGPKGKPSYSGFLMLSLVLAVIFIIVVLMPLEPSDYWTYLRIGEQIVRTQAIPTTEFMTYTSAGQPALFSYWLASVALLGIYKAGGLMLTSLVMGLCVVGLYALIWLCLRELKLGPVSASLLLLVAALMGSNNWSTRPQIFALPLFGLTLLILLKWLHGSNRMLWLLPIISLLW
;
A
#
# COMPACT_ATOMS: atom_id res chain seq x y z
N MET A 1 -33.66 14.57 -45.11
CA MET A 1 -33.43 14.40 -43.66
C MET A 1 -32.85 13.00 -43.45
N SER A 2 -31.52 12.90 -43.33
CA SER A 2 -30.81 11.62 -43.21
C SER A 2 -30.66 11.27 -41.73
N GLN A 3 -31.30 10.17 -41.28
CA GLN A 3 -31.07 9.60 -39.96
C GLN A 3 -29.77 8.80 -40.01
N ALA A 4 -28.75 9.28 -39.30
CA ALA A 4 -27.50 8.55 -39.10
C ALA A 4 -27.77 7.35 -38.16
N ALA A 5 -27.51 6.15 -38.68
CA ALA A 5 -27.61 4.90 -37.95
C ALA A 5 -26.71 4.89 -36.72
N ALA A 6 -27.30 4.62 -35.56
CA ALA A 6 -26.56 4.35 -34.33
C ALA A 6 -25.75 3.06 -34.51
N GLY A 7 -24.42 3.19 -34.60
CA GLY A 7 -23.51 2.05 -34.69
C GLY A 7 -23.63 1.11 -33.47
N PRO A 8 -23.31 -0.19 -33.62
CA PRO A 8 -23.50 -1.18 -32.58
C PRO A 8 -22.67 -0.85 -31.34
N LYS A 9 -23.32 -0.78 -30.18
CA LYS A 9 -22.67 -0.65 -28.87
C LYS A 9 -21.77 -1.88 -28.65
N GLY A 10 -20.45 -1.69 -28.75
CA GLY A 10 -19.46 -2.75 -28.54
C GLY A 10 -19.63 -3.42 -27.17
N LYS A 11 -19.50 -4.74 -27.12
CA LYS A 11 -19.59 -5.53 -25.88
C LYS A 11 -18.60 -4.97 -24.84
N PRO A 12 -18.98 -4.86 -23.55
CA PRO A 12 -18.04 -4.47 -22.51
C PRO A 12 -16.88 -5.47 -22.49
N SER A 13 -15.66 -4.97 -22.73
CA SER A 13 -14.48 -5.82 -22.75
C SER A 13 -14.03 -6.09 -21.31
N TYR A 14 -14.42 -7.24 -20.77
CA TYR A 14 -14.01 -7.72 -19.44
C TYR A 14 -12.50 -8.02 -19.33
N SER A 15 -11.79 -8.00 -20.45
CA SER A 15 -10.36 -8.29 -20.54
C SER A 15 -9.52 -7.46 -19.55
N GLY A 16 -9.79 -6.16 -19.41
CA GLY A 16 -9.04 -5.30 -18.51
C GLY A 16 -9.23 -5.66 -17.03
N PHE A 17 -10.44 -6.03 -16.63
CA PHE A 17 -10.73 -6.45 -15.26
C PHE A 17 -10.09 -7.81 -14.95
N LEU A 18 -10.15 -8.75 -15.89
CA LEU A 18 -9.53 -10.07 -15.75
C LEU A 18 -8.00 -9.97 -15.65
N MET A 19 -7.37 -9.17 -16.50
CA MET A 19 -5.91 -8.96 -16.47
C MET A 19 -5.47 -8.29 -15.17
N LEU A 20 -6.19 -7.25 -14.72
CA LEU A 20 -5.91 -6.61 -13.43
C LEU A 20 -6.01 -7.61 -12.30
N SER A 21 -7.12 -8.37 -12.25
CA SER A 21 -7.37 -9.35 -11.18
C SER A 21 -6.28 -10.42 -11.14
N LEU A 22 -5.85 -10.89 -12.31
CA LEU A 22 -4.76 -11.87 -12.43
C LEU A 22 -3.44 -11.29 -11.91
N VAL A 23 -3.04 -10.09 -12.35
CA VAL A 23 -1.80 -9.45 -11.92
C VAL A 23 -1.80 -9.18 -10.41
N LEU A 24 -2.89 -8.63 -9.88
CA LEU A 24 -3.01 -8.37 -8.45
C LEU A 24 -3.02 -9.66 -7.63
N ALA A 25 -3.66 -10.74 -8.11
CA ALA A 25 -3.64 -12.03 -7.44
C ALA A 25 -2.22 -12.61 -7.37
N VAL A 26 -1.45 -12.53 -8.45
CA VAL A 26 -0.04 -12.96 -8.46
C VAL A 26 0.79 -12.15 -7.46
N ILE A 27 0.67 -10.82 -7.47
CA ILE A 27 1.38 -9.95 -6.51
C ILE A 27 0.99 -10.31 -5.07
N PHE A 28 -0.32 -10.46 -4.80
CA PHE A 28 -0.82 -10.82 -3.48
C PHE A 28 -0.24 -12.14 -2.98
N ILE A 29 -0.26 -13.17 -3.83
CA ILE A 29 0.29 -14.50 -3.49
C ILE A 29 1.78 -14.40 -3.17
N ILE A 30 2.56 -13.67 -3.98
CA ILE A 30 3.99 -13.49 -3.73
C ILE A 30 4.23 -12.81 -2.38
N VAL A 31 3.52 -11.71 -2.09
CA VAL A 31 3.70 -10.96 -0.83
C VAL A 31 3.29 -11.78 0.39
N VAL A 32 2.17 -12.51 0.32
CA VAL A 32 1.69 -13.33 1.45
C VAL A 32 2.61 -14.51 1.74
N LEU A 33 3.23 -15.08 0.70
CA LEU A 33 4.17 -16.19 0.82
C LEU A 33 5.61 -15.75 1.15
N MET A 34 5.92 -14.45 1.09
CA MET A 34 7.22 -13.95 1.52
C MET A 34 7.43 -14.25 3.01
N PRO A 35 8.57 -14.84 3.39
CA PRO A 35 8.87 -15.09 4.79
C PRO A 35 9.00 -13.76 5.53
N LEU A 36 8.37 -13.68 6.70
CA LEU A 36 8.56 -12.58 7.63
C LEU A 36 10.00 -12.67 8.16
N GLU A 37 10.88 -11.78 7.69
CA GLU A 37 12.27 -11.77 8.14
C GLU A 37 12.32 -11.55 9.67
N PRO A 38 12.93 -12.47 10.44
CA PRO A 38 12.89 -12.42 11.90
C PRO A 38 13.54 -11.18 12.51
N SER A 39 14.46 -10.51 11.81
CA SER A 39 15.30 -9.47 12.39
C SER A 39 14.54 -8.20 12.76
N ASP A 40 13.52 -7.83 11.97
CA ASP A 40 12.90 -6.51 12.09
C ASP A 40 11.46 -6.58 12.61
N TYR A 41 10.71 -7.63 12.28
CA TYR A 41 9.29 -7.71 12.58
C TYR A 41 8.97 -7.67 14.08
N TRP A 42 9.69 -8.46 14.88
CA TRP A 42 9.49 -8.53 16.34
C TRP A 42 9.86 -7.23 17.05
N THR A 43 10.85 -6.50 16.51
CA THR A 43 11.24 -5.18 16.99
C THR A 43 10.05 -4.21 16.89
N TYR A 44 9.32 -4.21 15.78
CA TYR A 44 8.13 -3.36 15.64
C TYR A 44 7.02 -3.73 16.62
N LEU A 45 6.77 -5.02 16.84
CA LEU A 45 5.78 -5.49 17.82
C LEU A 45 6.14 -5.08 19.24
N ARG A 46 7.41 -5.23 19.63
CA ARG A 46 7.89 -4.88 20.97
C ARG A 46 7.86 -3.37 21.20
N ILE A 47 8.08 -2.54 20.17
CA ILE A 47 7.84 -1.08 20.23
C ILE A 47 6.37 -0.77 20.42
N GLY A 48 5.49 -1.41 19.64
CA GLY A 48 4.05 -1.24 19.81
C GLY A 48 3.59 -1.61 21.22
N GLU A 49 4.11 -2.71 21.78
CA GLU A 49 3.79 -3.16 23.12
C GLU A 49 4.27 -2.16 24.18
N GLN A 50 5.48 -1.62 24.02
CA GLN A 50 6.01 -0.59 24.90
C GLN A 50 5.09 0.64 24.89
N ILE A 51 4.72 1.16 23.71
CA ILE A 51 3.84 2.33 23.56
C ILE A 51 2.47 2.07 24.21
N VAL A 52 1.86 0.91 23.94
CA VAL A 52 0.55 0.57 24.52
C VAL A 52 0.64 0.42 26.04
N ARG A 53 1.77 -0.08 26.57
CA ARG A 53 1.97 -0.24 28.01
C ARG A 53 2.23 1.10 28.72
N THR A 54 3.06 1.96 28.15
CA THR A 54 3.45 3.24 28.77
C THR A 54 2.52 4.40 28.41
N GLN A 55 1.64 4.23 27.42
CA GLN A 55 0.80 5.28 26.85
C GLN A 55 1.62 6.50 26.36
N ALA A 56 2.87 6.26 25.99
CA ALA A 56 3.82 7.29 25.58
C ALA A 56 4.76 6.75 24.50
N ILE A 57 5.13 7.61 23.55
CA ILE A 57 6.13 7.30 22.54
C ILE A 57 7.50 7.27 23.23
N PRO A 58 8.26 6.17 23.18
CA PRO A 58 9.59 6.11 23.78
C PRO A 58 10.53 7.16 23.15
N THR A 59 11.27 7.87 23.98
CA THR A 59 12.27 8.86 23.55
C THR A 59 13.71 8.40 23.81
N THR A 60 13.87 7.22 24.38
CA THR A 60 15.16 6.61 24.73
C THR A 60 15.19 5.15 24.26
N GLU A 61 16.37 4.69 23.88
CA GLU A 61 16.62 3.31 23.48
C GLU A 61 16.39 2.36 24.66
N PHE A 62 15.54 1.34 24.47
CA PHE A 62 15.10 0.42 25.52
C PHE A 62 15.22 -1.07 25.13
N MET A 63 15.62 -1.36 23.90
CA MET A 63 15.75 -2.72 23.35
C MET A 63 17.22 -3.14 23.26
N THR A 64 18.09 -2.21 22.88
CA THR A 64 19.51 -2.46 22.64
C THR A 64 20.32 -2.25 23.92
N TYR A 65 20.97 -3.32 24.41
CA TYR A 65 21.77 -3.28 25.63
C TYR A 65 22.91 -2.24 25.59
N THR A 66 23.65 -2.17 24.49
CA THR A 66 24.84 -1.30 24.37
C THR A 66 24.53 0.19 24.33
N SER A 67 23.30 0.55 23.98
CA SER A 67 22.84 1.94 23.83
C SER A 67 21.67 2.25 24.76
N ALA A 68 21.40 1.41 25.76
CA ALA A 68 20.27 1.57 26.65
C ALA A 68 20.27 2.95 27.33
N GLY A 69 19.12 3.64 27.28
CA GLY A 69 18.94 4.97 27.86
C GLY A 69 19.44 6.13 26.99
N GLN A 70 20.11 5.88 25.87
CA GLN A 70 20.48 6.94 24.93
C GLN A 70 19.23 7.51 24.21
N PRO A 71 19.21 8.79 23.81
CA PRO A 71 18.12 9.35 23.02
C PRO A 71 17.88 8.55 21.73
N ALA A 72 16.63 8.15 21.48
CA ALA A 72 16.24 7.41 20.30
C ALA A 72 14.91 7.93 19.75
N LEU A 73 14.81 7.94 18.41
CA LEU A 73 13.60 8.35 17.70
C LEU A 73 12.96 7.14 17.03
N PHE A 74 11.77 6.77 17.50
CA PHE A 74 10.97 5.70 16.91
C PHE A 74 9.94 6.29 15.93
N SER A 75 10.39 6.72 14.76
CA SER A 75 9.55 7.38 13.73
C SER A 75 8.37 6.52 13.25
N TYR A 76 8.44 5.20 13.45
CA TYR A 76 7.46 4.21 13.03
C TYR A 76 6.51 3.80 14.17
N TRP A 77 6.33 4.63 15.19
CA TRP A 77 5.49 4.35 16.37
C TRP A 77 4.05 3.95 16.01
N LEU A 78 3.40 4.68 15.09
CA LEU A 78 2.00 4.43 14.73
C LEU A 78 1.85 3.08 14.02
N ALA A 79 2.75 2.80 13.08
CA ALA A 79 2.81 1.53 12.39
C ALA A 79 3.12 0.37 13.34
N SER A 80 4.01 0.56 14.32
CA SER A 80 4.27 -0.43 15.38
C SER A 80 3.04 -0.75 16.22
N VAL A 81 2.26 0.27 16.59
CA VAL A 81 0.98 0.07 17.32
C VAL A 81 -0.04 -0.65 16.45
N ALA A 82 -0.16 -0.28 15.18
CA ALA A 82 -1.05 -0.96 14.23
C ALA A 82 -0.66 -2.43 14.02
N LEU A 83 0.63 -2.72 13.82
CA LEU A 83 1.18 -4.08 13.72
C LEU A 83 0.87 -4.91 14.96
N LEU A 84 1.05 -4.35 16.16
CA LEU A 84 0.68 -5.03 17.40
C LEU A 84 -0.81 -5.37 17.44
N GLY A 85 -1.68 -4.44 17.04
CA GLY A 85 -3.12 -4.67 16.99
C GLY A 85 -3.50 -5.79 16.02
N ILE A 86 -2.93 -5.77 14.82
CA ILE A 86 -3.12 -6.81 13.80
C ILE A 86 -2.63 -8.17 14.30
N TYR A 87 -1.43 -8.21 14.88
CA TYR A 87 -0.85 -9.42 15.44
C TYR A 87 -1.70 -9.99 16.58
N LYS A 88 -2.21 -9.14 17.48
CA LYS A 88 -3.10 -9.58 18.57
C LYS A 88 -4.44 -10.12 18.05
N ALA A 89 -4.94 -9.62 16.91
CA ALA A 89 -6.22 -10.02 16.34
C ALA A 89 -6.15 -11.35 15.56
N GLY A 90 -5.05 -11.62 14.84
CA GLY A 90 -4.96 -12.80 13.98
C GLY A 90 -3.55 -13.31 13.70
N GLY A 91 -2.58 -12.93 14.53
CA GLY A 91 -1.20 -13.41 14.49
C GLY A 91 -0.46 -13.05 13.21
N LEU A 92 0.52 -13.89 12.87
CA LEU A 92 1.34 -13.71 11.67
C LEU A 92 0.53 -13.84 10.38
N MET A 93 -0.48 -14.72 10.35
CA MET A 93 -1.34 -14.92 9.17
C MET A 93 -2.07 -13.63 8.81
N LEU A 94 -2.76 -13.01 9.77
CA LEU A 94 -3.46 -11.75 9.51
C LEU A 94 -2.49 -10.62 9.15
N THR A 95 -1.30 -10.61 9.74
CA THR A 95 -0.25 -9.65 9.40
C THR A 95 0.13 -9.77 7.92
N SER A 96 0.48 -10.97 7.44
CA SER A 96 0.84 -11.19 6.03
C SER A 96 -0.30 -10.82 5.08
N LEU A 97 -1.55 -11.11 5.45
CA LEU A 97 -2.73 -10.72 4.66
C LEU A 97 -2.88 -9.20 4.56
N VAL A 98 -2.76 -8.47 5.68
CA VAL A 98 -2.88 -7.01 5.68
C VAL A 98 -1.74 -6.37 4.87
N MET A 99 -0.51 -6.87 5.01
CA MET A 99 0.63 -6.39 4.21
C MET A 99 0.38 -6.62 2.71
N GLY A 100 -0.10 -7.81 2.34
CA GLY A 100 -0.50 -8.13 0.97
C GLY A 100 -1.58 -7.18 0.45
N LEU A 101 -2.59 -6.86 1.26
CA LEU A 101 -3.65 -5.92 0.88
C LEU A 101 -3.13 -4.49 0.67
N CYS A 102 -2.18 -4.01 1.48
CA CYS A 102 -1.57 -2.70 1.29
C CYS A 102 -0.79 -2.63 -0.03
N VAL A 103 0.01 -3.66 -0.34
CA VAL A 103 0.77 -3.74 -1.60
C VAL A 103 -0.17 -3.84 -2.81
N VAL A 104 -1.18 -4.70 -2.74
CA VAL A 104 -2.22 -4.79 -3.78
C VAL A 104 -2.95 -3.46 -3.95
N GLY A 105 -3.26 -2.77 -2.84
CA GLY A 105 -3.88 -1.45 -2.85
C GLY A 105 -3.06 -0.42 -3.63
N LEU A 106 -1.75 -0.37 -3.41
CA LEU A 106 -0.84 0.47 -4.21
C LEU A 106 -0.97 0.16 -5.70
N TYR A 107 -0.82 -1.11 -6.11
CA TYR A 107 -0.83 -1.46 -7.53
C TYR A 107 -2.22 -1.28 -8.17
N ALA A 108 -3.30 -1.47 -7.41
CA ALA A 108 -4.64 -1.14 -7.87
C ALA A 108 -4.78 0.38 -8.12
N LEU A 109 -4.21 1.22 -7.26
CA LEU A 109 -4.20 2.68 -7.44
C LEU A 109 -3.33 3.11 -8.63
N ILE A 110 -2.15 2.48 -8.81
CA ILE A 110 -1.30 2.69 -10.00
C ILE A 110 -2.06 2.29 -11.27
N TRP A 111 -2.77 1.16 -11.26
CA TRP A 111 -3.61 0.78 -12.39
C TRP A 111 -4.64 1.87 -12.72
N LEU A 112 -5.34 2.42 -11.72
CA LEU A 112 -6.27 3.52 -11.94
C LEU A 112 -5.57 4.73 -12.57
N CYS A 113 -4.36 5.08 -12.13
CA CYS A 113 -3.56 6.13 -12.77
C CYS A 113 -3.28 5.83 -14.25
N LEU A 114 -2.88 4.61 -14.59
CA LEU A 114 -2.64 4.20 -15.98
C LEU A 114 -3.92 4.27 -16.83
N ARG A 115 -5.08 3.99 -16.23
CA ARG A 115 -6.38 4.12 -16.89
C ARG A 115 -6.78 5.58 -17.12
N GLU A 116 -6.51 6.47 -16.19
CA GLU A 116 -6.70 7.92 -16.35
C GLU A 116 -5.81 8.48 -17.49
N LEU A 117 -4.62 7.92 -17.68
CA LEU A 117 -3.73 8.21 -18.81
C LEU A 117 -4.18 7.59 -20.15
N LYS A 118 -5.36 6.95 -20.20
CA LYS A 118 -5.97 6.31 -21.39
C LYS A 118 -5.15 5.17 -21.99
N LEU A 119 -4.29 4.51 -21.20
CA LEU A 119 -3.58 3.30 -21.67
C LEU A 119 -4.56 2.13 -21.87
N GLY A 120 -4.30 1.33 -22.91
CA GLY A 120 -4.99 0.06 -23.12
C GLY A 120 -4.78 -0.92 -21.95
N PRO A 121 -5.71 -1.87 -21.72
CA PRO A 121 -5.62 -2.80 -20.60
C PRO A 121 -4.37 -3.68 -20.63
N VAL A 122 -3.92 -4.08 -21.83
CA VAL A 122 -2.72 -4.91 -22.00
C VAL A 122 -1.45 -4.13 -21.63
N SER A 123 -1.27 -2.93 -22.18
CA SER A 123 -0.10 -2.10 -21.89
C SER A 123 -0.07 -1.65 -20.43
N ALA A 124 -1.22 -1.31 -19.85
CA ALA A 124 -1.32 -1.02 -18.42
C ALA A 124 -0.91 -2.22 -17.56
N SER A 125 -1.28 -3.45 -17.94
CA SER A 125 -0.92 -4.67 -17.19
C SER A 125 0.57 -4.94 -17.25
N LEU A 126 1.18 -4.78 -18.43
CA LEU A 126 2.62 -4.95 -18.61
C LEU A 126 3.42 -3.93 -17.80
N LEU A 127 3.02 -2.65 -17.84
CA LEU A 127 3.67 -1.62 -17.03
C LEU A 127 3.48 -1.87 -15.53
N LEU A 128 2.30 -2.34 -15.12
CA LEU A 128 2.04 -2.70 -13.73
C LEU A 128 2.94 -3.85 -13.27
N LEU A 129 3.15 -4.86 -14.10
CA LEU A 129 4.07 -5.97 -13.81
C LEU A 129 5.52 -5.49 -13.71
N VAL A 130 5.97 -4.64 -14.62
CA VAL A 130 7.33 -4.06 -14.55
C VAL A 130 7.51 -3.24 -13.28
N ALA A 131 6.54 -2.37 -12.97
CA ALA A 131 6.54 -1.60 -11.72
C ALA A 131 6.54 -2.52 -10.49
N ALA A 132 5.79 -3.62 -10.53
CA ALA A 132 5.75 -4.61 -9.47
C ALA A 132 7.08 -5.31 -9.25
N LEU A 133 7.75 -5.73 -10.32
CA LEU A 133 9.07 -6.35 -10.25
C LEU A 133 10.12 -5.37 -9.69
N MET A 134 10.12 -4.12 -10.14
CA MET A 134 11.03 -3.09 -9.63
C MET A 134 10.75 -2.76 -8.15
N GLY A 135 9.48 -2.75 -7.75
CA GLY A 135 9.05 -2.47 -6.39
C GLY A 135 9.20 -3.64 -5.42
N SER A 136 9.46 -4.86 -5.91
CA SER A 136 9.44 -6.10 -5.11
C SER A 136 10.39 -6.11 -3.92
N ASN A 137 11.55 -5.43 -4.02
CA ASN A 137 12.50 -5.29 -2.92
C ASN A 137 11.93 -4.54 -1.69
N ASN A 138 10.85 -3.77 -1.89
CA ASN A 138 10.19 -3.00 -0.83
C ASN A 138 8.98 -3.72 -0.21
N TRP A 139 8.71 -4.98 -0.59
CA TRP A 139 7.60 -5.77 -0.05
C TRP A 139 7.92 -6.50 1.25
N SER A 140 9.14 -6.35 1.77
CA SER A 140 9.50 -6.87 3.10
C SER A 140 8.58 -6.26 4.18
N THR A 141 8.26 -7.05 5.21
CA THR A 141 7.30 -6.65 6.25
C THR A 141 7.90 -5.56 7.14
N ARG A 142 7.78 -4.34 6.66
CA ARG A 142 8.27 -3.11 7.26
C ARG A 142 7.12 -2.11 7.42
N PRO A 143 7.17 -1.22 8.42
CA PRO A 143 6.21 -0.14 8.63
C PRO A 143 5.84 0.65 7.37
N GLN A 144 6.79 0.83 6.45
CA GLN A 144 6.59 1.56 5.19
C GLN A 144 5.48 0.99 4.31
N ILE A 145 5.09 -0.29 4.47
CA ILE A 145 4.02 -0.90 3.68
C ILE A 145 2.69 -0.16 3.86
N PHE A 146 2.42 0.40 5.04
CA PHE A 146 1.21 1.19 5.28
C PHE A 146 1.19 2.51 4.48
N ALA A 147 2.36 3.06 4.15
CA ALA A 147 2.48 4.29 3.36
C ALA A 147 2.30 4.05 1.85
N LEU A 148 2.48 2.82 1.36
CA LEU A 148 2.33 2.48 -0.06
C LEU A 148 0.94 2.86 -0.65
N PRO A 149 -0.20 2.43 -0.07
CA PRO A 149 -1.50 2.84 -0.60
C PRO A 149 -1.73 4.37 -0.48
N LEU A 150 -1.18 5.03 0.55
CA LEU A 150 -1.25 6.49 0.71
C LEU A 150 -0.52 7.22 -0.42
N PHE A 151 0.67 6.72 -0.80
CA PHE A 151 1.41 7.21 -1.96
C PHE A 151 0.61 7.04 -3.26
N GLY A 152 0.08 5.83 -3.50
CA GLY A 152 -0.72 5.56 -4.70
C GLY A 152 -1.96 6.45 -4.80
N LEU A 153 -2.60 6.73 -3.66
CA LEU A 153 -3.80 7.56 -3.60
C LEU A 153 -3.46 9.03 -3.83
N THR A 154 -2.35 9.51 -3.26
CA THR A 154 -1.81 10.86 -3.52
C THR A 154 -1.53 11.05 -5.01
N LEU A 155 -0.86 10.08 -5.64
CA LEU A 155 -0.57 10.11 -7.08
C LEU A 155 -1.86 10.18 -7.92
N LEU A 156 -2.87 9.38 -7.58
CA LEU A 156 -4.16 9.38 -8.26
C LEU A 156 -4.89 10.72 -8.12
N ILE A 157 -4.86 11.32 -6.93
CA ILE A 157 -5.44 12.65 -6.69
C ILE A 157 -4.75 13.70 -7.54
N LEU A 158 -3.40 13.72 -7.54
CA LEU A 158 -2.62 14.68 -8.31
C LEU A 158 -2.86 14.54 -9.82
N LEU A 159 -2.98 13.30 -10.30
CA LEU A 159 -3.28 13.03 -11.70
C LEU A 159 -4.69 13.52 -12.10
N LYS A 160 -5.70 13.26 -11.25
CA LYS A 160 -7.06 13.76 -11.47
C LYS A 160 -7.14 15.28 -11.41
N TRP A 161 -6.36 15.90 -10.53
CA TRP A 161 -6.22 17.34 -10.45
C TRP A 161 -5.64 17.92 -11.74
N LEU A 162 -4.61 17.30 -12.30
CA LEU A 162 -4.02 17.70 -13.59
C LEU A 162 -5.03 17.62 -14.74
N HIS A 163 -5.97 16.67 -14.68
CA HIS A 163 -7.10 16.56 -15.62
C HIS A 163 -8.30 17.47 -15.28
N GLY A 164 -8.16 18.39 -14.32
CA GLY A 164 -9.16 19.41 -13.99
C GLY A 164 -10.16 19.05 -12.89
N SER A 165 -9.99 17.91 -12.19
CA SER A 165 -10.85 17.49 -11.09
C SER A 165 -10.28 17.86 -9.72
N ASN A 166 -10.86 18.88 -9.08
CA ASN A 166 -10.40 19.37 -7.77
C ASN A 166 -11.08 18.69 -6.56
N ARG A 167 -12.06 17.81 -6.78
CA ARG A 167 -12.92 17.28 -5.69
C ARG A 167 -12.16 16.53 -4.60
N MET A 168 -11.07 15.84 -4.96
CA MET A 168 -10.34 14.96 -4.04
C MET A 168 -9.15 15.65 -3.35
N LEU A 169 -8.84 16.92 -3.68
CA LEU A 169 -7.72 17.65 -3.09
C LEU A 169 -7.83 17.79 -1.57
N TRP A 170 -9.05 17.89 -1.04
CA TRP A 170 -9.30 17.97 0.41
C TRP A 170 -8.88 16.72 1.18
N LEU A 171 -8.63 15.59 0.50
CA LEU A 171 -8.09 14.39 1.13
C LEU A 171 -6.57 14.49 1.36
N LEU A 172 -5.85 15.34 0.64
CA LEU A 172 -4.39 15.44 0.74
C LEU A 172 -3.90 15.75 2.17
N PRO A 173 -4.47 16.72 2.91
CA PRO A 173 -4.05 16.96 4.29
C PRO A 173 -4.23 15.74 5.20
N ILE A 174 -5.33 14.99 5.03
CA ILE A 174 -5.61 13.78 5.82
C ILE A 174 -4.58 12.70 5.50
N ILE A 175 -4.27 12.53 4.22
CA ILE A 175 -3.27 11.56 3.77
C ILE A 175 -1.89 11.94 4.29
N SER A 176 -1.50 13.22 4.21
CA SER A 176 -0.23 13.71 4.71
C SER A 176 -0.06 13.60 6.22
N LEU A 177 -1.16 13.61 6.99
CA LEU A 177 -1.12 13.36 8.44
C LEU A 177 -0.94 11.88 8.78
N LEU A 178 -1.40 10.98 7.91
CA LEU A 178 -1.31 9.52 8.10
C LEU A 178 -0.04 8.91 7.51
N TRP A 179 0.64 9.63 6.62
CA TRP A 179 1.88 9.23 5.96
C TRP A 179 3.07 9.41 6.89
#